data_AF-A0A2V9ZZH2-F1
#
_entry.id   AF-A0A2V9ZZH2-F1
#
_cell.length_a   1.000
_cell.length_b   1.000
_cell.length_c   1.000
_cell.angle_alpha   90.00
_cell.angle_beta   90.00
_cell.angle_gamma   90.00
#
_symmetry.space_group_name_H-M   'P 1'
#
loop_
_entity.id
_entity.type
_entity.pdbx_description
1 polymer ?
#
loop_
_entity_poly.entity_id
_entity_poly.type
_entity_poly.pdbx_seq_one_letter_code
_entity_poly.pdbx_strand_id
1 'polypeptide(L)'
;MTIPRVSNLGPVYFVRCELRDEHNTVLADNVYWQAATDDDLGDPKNDEQFKTNLARWSNMSALNALPKVQVKVASEFFAQGGQGTARITLSNDSNHVAFFLRTEITRGIDGEEISPITYDDNYVTLFPHEKRVIAVGFKVSALRGQHLALRTAGYNVEKTASLIQGTGEPADRR
;
A
#
# COMPACT_ATOMS: atom_id res chain seq x y z
N MET A 1 13.47 -23.33 -6.16
CA MET A 1 12.72 -22.73 -7.29
C MET A 1 13.47 -21.48 -7.71
N THR A 2 13.89 -21.37 -8.96
CA THR A 2 14.57 -20.17 -9.50
C THR A 2 13.65 -19.54 -10.54
N ILE A 3 13.46 -18.22 -10.46
CA ILE A 3 12.73 -17.47 -11.49
C ILE A 3 13.71 -17.22 -12.64
N PRO A 4 13.39 -17.62 -13.89
CA PRO A 4 14.30 -17.41 -15.02
C PRO A 4 14.48 -15.92 -15.31
N ARG A 5 15.66 -15.54 -15.81
CA ARG A 5 15.90 -14.16 -16.29
C ARG A 5 15.01 -13.89 -17.49
N VAL A 6 14.20 -12.83 -17.40
CA VAL A 6 13.37 -12.33 -18.49
C VAL A 6 14.18 -11.26 -19.23
N SER A 7 14.32 -11.41 -20.56
CA SER A 7 14.97 -10.42 -21.40
C SER A 7 14.05 -9.22 -21.67
N ASN A 8 14.63 -8.09 -22.06
CA ASN A 8 13.92 -6.87 -22.45
C ASN A 8 13.07 -6.20 -21.34
N LEU A 9 13.44 -6.39 -20.07
CA LEU A 9 12.87 -5.62 -18.98
C LEU A 9 13.46 -4.20 -18.93
N GLY A 10 12.69 -3.26 -18.39
CA GLY A 10 13.18 -1.92 -18.08
C GLY A 10 14.27 -1.92 -16.98
N PRO A 11 14.94 -0.79 -16.76
CA PRO A 11 15.99 -0.68 -15.73
C PRO A 11 15.48 -0.97 -14.32
N VAL A 12 14.20 -0.71 -14.06
CA VAL A 12 13.44 -1.17 -12.88
C VAL A 12 12.14 -1.79 -13.37
N TYR A 13 11.72 -2.88 -12.74
CA TYR A 13 10.49 -3.60 -13.06
C TYR A 13 9.80 -4.10 -11.79
N PHE A 14 8.49 -4.31 -11.87
CA PHE A 14 7.71 -4.88 -10.78
C PHE A 14 7.55 -6.40 -10.96
N VAL A 15 7.63 -7.13 -9.86
CA VAL A 15 7.34 -8.56 -9.78
C VAL A 15 6.17 -8.72 -8.84
N ARG A 16 5.04 -9.19 -9.37
CA ARG A 16 3.87 -9.54 -8.56
C ARG A 16 3.86 -11.05 -8.29
N CYS A 17 3.76 -11.39 -7.02
CA CYS A 17 3.64 -12.77 -6.56
C CYS A 17 2.27 -12.95 -5.91
N GLU A 18 1.42 -13.73 -6.55
CA GLU A 18 0.10 -14.09 -6.03
C GLU A 18 0.07 -15.56 -5.61
N LEU A 19 -0.42 -15.81 -4.40
CA LEU A 19 -0.85 -17.14 -3.98
C LEU A 19 -2.36 -17.21 -4.13
N ARG A 20 -2.86 -18.23 -4.84
CA ARG A 20 -4.27 -18.44 -5.09
C ARG A 20 -4.71 -19.82 -4.58
N ASP A 21 -5.94 -19.92 -4.09
CA ASP A 21 -6.57 -21.19 -3.73
C ASP A 21 -7.06 -21.96 -4.97
N GLU A 22 -7.68 -23.13 -4.74
CA GLU A 22 -8.25 -23.97 -5.81
C GLU A 22 -9.44 -23.33 -6.55
N HIS A 23 -10.03 -22.29 -5.97
CA HIS A 23 -11.12 -21.51 -6.56
C HIS A 23 -10.61 -20.23 -7.25
N ASN A 24 -9.29 -20.07 -7.38
CA ASN A 24 -8.62 -18.90 -7.96
C ASN A 24 -8.75 -17.62 -7.12
N THR A 25 -9.16 -17.73 -5.85
CA THR A 25 -9.19 -16.63 -4.88
C THR A 25 -7.78 -16.26 -4.48
N VAL A 26 -7.43 -14.97 -4.51
CA VAL A 26 -6.13 -14.49 -4.02
C VAL A 26 -6.06 -14.61 -2.51
N LEU A 27 -5.16 -15.45 -2.00
CA LEU A 27 -4.88 -15.63 -0.58
C LEU A 27 -3.75 -14.71 -0.09
N ALA A 28 -2.80 -14.39 -0.96
CA ALA A 28 -1.72 -13.44 -0.69
C ALA A 28 -1.28 -12.76 -2.00
N ASP A 29 -0.92 -11.49 -1.91
CA ASP A 29 -0.46 -10.66 -3.04
C ASP A 29 0.72 -9.80 -2.56
N ASN A 30 1.91 -10.05 -3.09
CA ASN A 30 3.12 -9.30 -2.77
C ASN A 30 3.73 -8.73 -4.04
N VAL A 31 4.08 -7.43 -3.99
CA VAL A 31 4.73 -6.72 -5.09
C VAL A 31 6.14 -6.35 -4.68
N TYR A 32 7.11 -6.76 -5.51
CA TYR A 32 8.51 -6.38 -5.40
C TYR A 32 8.87 -5.45 -6.55
N TRP A 33 9.83 -4.56 -6.34
CA TRP A 33 10.45 -3.75 -7.39
C TRP A 33 11.92 -4.14 -7.48
N GLN A 34 12.33 -4.58 -8.67
CA GLN A 34 13.66 -5.11 -8.93
C GLN A 34 14.37 -4.27 -9.98
N ALA A 35 15.69 -4.13 -9.83
CA ALA A 35 16.52 -3.51 -10.83
C ALA A 35 17.01 -4.54 -11.85
N ALA A 36 17.30 -4.11 -13.07
CA ALA A 36 18.00 -4.93 -14.06
C ALA A 36 19.45 -5.23 -13.63
N THR A 37 20.01 -4.39 -12.74
CA THR A 37 21.34 -4.53 -12.14
C THR A 37 21.22 -5.09 -10.73
N ASP A 38 21.82 -6.24 -10.46
CA ASP A 38 21.79 -6.84 -9.11
C ASP A 38 22.73 -6.08 -8.16
N ASP A 39 22.47 -6.14 -6.86
CA ASP A 39 23.47 -5.82 -5.84
C ASP A 39 24.65 -6.81 -5.92
N ASP A 40 25.86 -6.32 -5.65
CA ASP A 40 27.07 -7.14 -5.53
C ASP A 40 27.63 -6.97 -4.12
N LEU A 41 27.60 -8.06 -3.35
CA LEU A 41 28.09 -8.08 -1.98
C LEU A 41 29.62 -7.89 -1.92
N GLY A 42 30.35 -8.22 -2.99
CA GLY A 42 31.81 -8.15 -3.01
C GLY A 42 32.50 -9.23 -2.15
N ASP A 43 33.77 -9.01 -1.85
CA ASP A 43 34.55 -9.87 -0.95
C ASP A 43 34.15 -9.61 0.51
N PRO A 44 33.69 -10.63 1.27
CA PRO A 44 33.33 -10.49 2.69
C PRO A 44 34.45 -9.94 3.59
N LYS A 45 35.72 -9.95 3.15
CA LYS A 45 36.82 -9.28 3.88
C LYS A 45 36.64 -7.77 3.98
N ASN A 46 35.81 -7.17 3.13
CA ASN A 46 35.48 -5.76 3.18
C ASN A 46 34.36 -5.45 4.19
N ASP A 47 33.74 -6.47 4.80
CA ASP A 47 32.66 -6.29 5.76
C ASP A 47 33.16 -5.89 7.14
N GLU A 48 32.29 -5.22 7.90
CA GLU A 48 32.46 -4.87 9.30
C GLU A 48 31.56 -5.76 10.18
N GLN A 49 31.81 -5.80 11.49
CA GLN A 49 31.20 -6.76 12.44
C GLN A 49 29.65 -6.85 12.37
N PHE A 50 28.96 -5.80 11.91
CA PHE A 50 27.50 -5.77 11.76
C PHE A 50 27.04 -5.12 10.45
N LYS A 51 27.91 -5.05 9.44
CA LYS A 51 27.63 -4.32 8.19
C LYS A 51 28.36 -4.95 7.01
N THR A 52 27.59 -5.33 6.00
CA THR A 52 28.13 -5.70 4.69
C THR A 52 28.41 -4.46 3.85
N ASN A 53 29.61 -4.39 3.26
CA ASN A 53 30.02 -3.27 2.41
C ASN A 53 29.92 -3.69 0.93
N LEU A 54 28.77 -3.41 0.31
CA LEU A 54 28.50 -3.80 -1.08
C LEU A 54 29.53 -3.19 -2.04
N ALA A 55 30.07 -4.01 -2.93
CA ALA A 55 30.93 -3.58 -4.03
C ALA A 55 30.15 -2.80 -5.09
N ARG A 56 28.87 -3.14 -5.29
CA ARG A 56 27.98 -2.45 -6.22
C ARG A 56 26.54 -2.51 -5.72
N TRP A 57 25.82 -1.42 -5.90
CA TRP A 57 24.41 -1.31 -5.57
C TRP A 57 23.54 -1.54 -6.80
N SER A 58 22.36 -2.12 -6.59
CA SER A 58 21.28 -2.11 -7.58
C SER A 58 20.81 -0.67 -7.86
N ASN A 59 20.45 -0.38 -9.10
CA ASN A 59 20.03 0.95 -9.51
C ASN A 59 18.49 1.06 -9.63
N MET A 60 17.86 1.60 -8.60
CA MET A 60 16.40 1.82 -8.56
C MET A 60 15.98 3.24 -8.99
N SER A 61 16.91 4.07 -9.49
CA SER A 61 16.64 5.49 -9.76
C SER A 61 15.52 5.75 -10.78
N ALA A 62 15.23 4.78 -11.65
CA ALA A 62 14.13 4.88 -12.62
C ALA A 62 12.75 5.01 -11.94
N LEU A 63 12.60 4.59 -10.68
CA LEU A 63 11.37 4.82 -9.92
C LEU A 63 11.04 6.31 -9.80
N ASN A 64 12.05 7.19 -9.71
CA ASN A 64 11.85 8.64 -9.61
C ASN A 64 11.16 9.25 -10.84
N ALA A 65 11.17 8.53 -11.98
CA ALA A 65 10.53 8.93 -13.22
C ALA A 65 9.16 8.27 -13.44
N LEU A 66 8.61 7.57 -12.42
CA LEU A 66 7.26 7.01 -12.52
C LEU A 66 6.24 8.11 -12.84
N PRO A 67 5.37 7.90 -13.85
CA PRO A 67 4.29 8.84 -14.14
C PRO A 67 3.42 9.05 -12.91
N LYS A 68 2.97 10.29 -12.69
CA LYS A 68 2.01 10.59 -11.62
C LYS A 68 0.68 9.89 -11.93
N VAL A 69 0.09 9.29 -10.90
CA VAL A 69 -1.21 8.60 -11.01
C VAL A 69 -2.20 9.24 -10.06
N GLN A 70 -3.43 9.45 -10.55
CA GLN A 70 -4.57 9.82 -9.72
C GLN A 70 -5.33 8.55 -9.35
N VAL A 71 -5.43 8.27 -8.05
CA VAL A 71 -6.21 7.15 -7.51
C VAL A 71 -7.54 7.68 -7.01
N LYS A 72 -8.63 7.00 -7.39
CA LYS A 72 -9.96 7.27 -6.84
C LYS A 72 -10.09 6.60 -5.49
N VAL A 73 -10.58 7.35 -4.51
CA VAL A 73 -10.74 6.90 -3.13
C VAL A 73 -12.20 7.02 -2.74
N ALA A 74 -12.77 5.93 -2.25
CA ALA A 74 -14.09 5.91 -1.61
C ALA A 74 -13.95 5.28 -0.22
N SER A 75 -14.76 5.72 0.73
CA SER A 75 -14.69 5.21 2.11
C SER A 75 -16.07 5.10 2.73
N GLU A 76 -16.29 4.02 3.47
CA GLU A 76 -17.45 3.81 4.33
C GLU A 76 -16.98 3.66 5.77
N PHE A 77 -17.76 4.17 6.73
CA PHE A 77 -17.46 4.06 8.15
C PHE A 77 -18.66 3.59 8.95
N PHE A 78 -18.42 2.62 9.82
CA PHE A 78 -19.40 2.03 10.73
C PHE A 78 -18.86 2.07 12.16
N ALA A 79 -19.72 2.39 13.13
CA ALA A 79 -19.38 2.36 14.54
C ALA A 79 -20.40 1.54 15.33
N GLN A 80 -19.93 0.59 16.15
CA GLN A 80 -20.77 -0.22 17.01
C GLN A 80 -20.03 -0.57 18.31
N GLY A 81 -20.68 -0.40 19.46
CA GLY A 81 -20.10 -0.79 20.76
C GLY A 81 -18.75 -0.12 21.10
N GLY A 82 -18.49 1.09 20.59
CA GLY A 82 -17.22 1.80 20.77
C GLY A 82 -16.09 1.35 19.82
N GLN A 83 -16.35 0.38 18.95
CA GLN A 83 -15.46 -0.05 17.88
C GLN A 83 -15.85 0.65 16.57
N GLY A 84 -14.85 1.16 15.85
CA GLY A 84 -14.96 1.74 14.52
C GLY A 84 -14.39 0.80 13.48
N THR A 85 -15.08 0.69 12.35
CA THR A 85 -14.65 -0.03 11.15
C THR A 85 -14.74 0.91 9.96
N ALA A 86 -13.68 1.04 9.19
CA ALA A 86 -13.70 1.72 7.90
C ALA A 86 -13.42 0.74 6.76
N ARG A 87 -14.11 0.90 5.63
CA ARG A 87 -13.79 0.22 4.37
C ARG A 87 -13.33 1.26 3.38
N ILE A 88 -12.09 1.16 2.92
CA ILE A 88 -11.48 2.09 1.98
C ILE A 88 -11.34 1.38 0.64
N THR A 89 -11.96 1.92 -0.40
CA THR A 89 -11.82 1.44 -1.78
C THR A 89 -10.88 2.35 -2.54
N LEU A 90 -9.78 1.80 -3.01
CA LEU A 90 -8.80 2.45 -3.88
C LEU A 90 -8.98 1.92 -5.30
N SER A 91 -9.06 2.80 -6.30
CA SER A 91 -9.17 2.39 -7.73
C SER A 91 -8.19 3.17 -8.60
N ASN A 92 -7.43 2.45 -9.41
CA ASN A 92 -6.51 3.00 -10.40
C ASN A 92 -7.07 2.80 -11.80
N ASP A 93 -7.75 3.81 -12.35
CA ASP A 93 -8.33 3.73 -13.70
C ASP A 93 -7.32 4.13 -14.81
N SER A 94 -6.04 4.31 -14.46
CA SER A 94 -5.00 4.73 -15.38
C SER A 94 -4.27 3.54 -16.01
N ASN A 95 -3.43 3.82 -17.02
CA ASN A 95 -2.54 2.83 -17.64
C ASN A 95 -1.15 2.73 -16.96
N HIS A 96 -0.98 3.33 -15.78
CA HIS A 96 0.28 3.34 -15.04
C HIS A 96 0.09 2.73 -13.65
N VAL A 97 1.16 2.16 -13.09
CA VAL A 97 1.13 1.58 -11.73
C VAL A 97 1.00 2.69 -10.70
N ALA A 98 0.06 2.57 -9.76
CA ALA A 98 -0.02 3.39 -8.55
C ALA A 98 0.77 2.69 -7.44
N PHE A 99 1.99 3.18 -7.18
CA PHE A 99 2.99 2.47 -6.40
C PHE A 99 2.95 2.86 -4.91
N PHE A 100 2.95 1.85 -4.04
CA PHE A 100 3.15 1.97 -2.58
C PHE A 100 2.16 2.92 -1.88
N LEU A 101 0.87 2.70 -2.13
CA LEU A 101 -0.24 3.44 -1.56
C LEU A 101 -0.42 3.13 -0.07
N ARG A 102 -0.29 4.16 0.75
CA ARG A 102 -0.62 4.14 2.17
C ARG A 102 -1.93 4.85 2.42
N THR A 103 -2.79 4.23 3.22
CA THR A 103 -3.97 4.87 3.80
C THR A 103 -3.78 5.08 5.29
N GLU A 104 -4.24 6.23 5.78
CA GLU A 104 -4.20 6.62 7.19
C GLU A 104 -5.59 7.11 7.61
N ILE A 105 -6.08 6.64 8.77
CA ILE A 105 -7.22 7.26 9.44
C ILE A 105 -6.71 8.31 10.42
N THR A 106 -7.18 9.55 10.32
CA THR A 106 -6.63 10.69 11.07
C THR A 106 -7.69 11.45 11.87
N ARG A 107 -7.23 12.18 12.89
CA ARG A 107 -8.05 13.14 13.68
C ARG A 107 -8.26 14.44 12.90
N GLY A 108 -9.10 14.42 11.86
CA GLY A 108 -9.32 15.53 10.93
C GLY A 108 -8.32 15.54 9.76
N ILE A 109 -8.56 16.39 8.77
CA ILE A 109 -7.79 16.45 7.50
C ILE A 109 -6.29 16.66 7.76
N ASP A 110 -5.96 17.61 8.63
CA ASP A 110 -4.58 17.94 9.00
C ASP A 110 -4.12 17.23 10.29
N GLY A 111 -4.92 16.26 10.75
CA GLY A 111 -4.68 15.53 11.99
C GLY A 111 -3.58 14.48 11.90
N GLU A 112 -3.14 14.08 13.08
CA GLU A 112 -2.32 12.88 13.24
C GLU A 112 -3.12 11.60 12.96
N GLU A 113 -2.41 10.55 12.53
CA GLU A 113 -2.97 9.21 12.43
C GLU A 113 -3.45 8.73 13.82
N ILE A 114 -4.56 8.00 13.83
CA ILE A 114 -5.08 7.38 15.05
C ILE A 114 -4.31 6.10 15.37
N SER A 115 -4.13 5.84 16.66
CA SER A 115 -3.48 4.63 17.15
C SER A 115 -4.07 4.25 18.52
N PRO A 116 -4.22 2.95 18.84
CA PRO A 116 -3.96 1.80 17.98
C PRO A 116 -4.99 1.63 16.85
N ILE A 117 -4.54 1.08 15.73
CA ILE A 117 -5.32 0.84 14.51
C ILE A 117 -4.82 -0.43 13.83
N THR A 118 -5.71 -1.19 13.21
CA THR A 118 -5.39 -2.41 12.45
C THR A 118 -5.90 -2.27 11.03
N TYR A 119 -5.04 -2.61 10.06
CA TYR A 119 -5.41 -2.72 8.65
C TYR A 119 -5.30 -4.20 8.25
N ASP A 120 -6.22 -4.69 7.43
CA ASP A 120 -6.05 -6.01 6.78
C ASP A 120 -4.95 -5.96 5.71
N ASP A 121 -4.73 -4.79 5.11
CA ASP A 121 -3.65 -4.50 4.18
C ASP A 121 -3.31 -3.00 4.16
N ASN A 122 -2.06 -2.63 3.85
CA ASN A 122 -1.63 -1.25 3.69
C ASN A 122 -0.31 -1.22 2.90
N TYR A 123 0.11 -0.06 2.39
CA TYR A 123 1.27 0.04 1.48
C TYR A 123 1.11 -0.77 0.18
N VAL A 124 -0.13 -0.86 -0.31
CA VAL A 124 -0.51 -1.66 -1.49
C VAL A 124 -0.05 -1.02 -2.80
N THR A 125 0.09 -1.81 -3.85
CA THR A 125 0.34 -1.32 -5.21
C THR A 125 -0.84 -1.70 -6.11
N LEU A 126 -1.38 -0.75 -6.87
CA LEU A 126 -2.45 -1.02 -7.84
C LEU A 126 -1.89 -0.97 -9.25
N PHE A 127 -1.98 -2.09 -9.97
CA PHE A 127 -1.71 -2.13 -11.39
C PHE A 127 -2.80 -1.37 -12.18
N PRO A 128 -2.59 -1.12 -13.48
CA PRO A 128 -3.59 -0.50 -14.33
C PRO A 128 -4.96 -1.17 -14.22
N HIS A 129 -6.01 -0.35 -14.06
CA HIS A 129 -7.42 -0.76 -13.97
C HIS A 129 -7.76 -1.64 -12.76
N GLU A 130 -6.89 -1.68 -11.75
CA GLU A 130 -7.14 -2.44 -10.53
C GLU A 130 -7.89 -1.65 -9.46
N LYS A 131 -8.62 -2.41 -8.64
CA LYS A 131 -9.29 -1.95 -7.43
C LYS A 131 -8.86 -2.79 -6.25
N ARG A 132 -8.68 -2.15 -5.10
CA ARG A 132 -8.49 -2.84 -3.81
C ARG A 132 -9.39 -2.24 -2.75
N VAL A 133 -9.91 -3.09 -1.87
CA VAL A 133 -10.62 -2.69 -0.65
C VAL A 133 -9.72 -3.01 0.54
N ILE A 134 -9.58 -2.06 1.45
CA ILE A 134 -8.83 -2.17 2.69
C ILE A 134 -9.83 -2.03 3.85
N ALA A 135 -9.86 -3.00 4.75
CA ALA A 135 -10.63 -2.96 5.98
C ALA A 135 -9.77 -2.47 7.15
N VAL A 136 -10.29 -1.51 7.89
CA VAL A 136 -9.61 -0.84 8.99
C VAL A 136 -10.43 -0.95 10.26
N GLY A 137 -9.79 -1.34 11.37
CA GLY A 137 -10.40 -1.43 12.69
C GLY A 137 -9.70 -0.54 13.71
N PHE A 138 -10.46 0.20 14.52
CA PHE A 138 -9.93 1.06 15.58
C PHE A 138 -10.96 1.33 16.68
N LYS A 139 -10.53 1.72 17.87
CA LYS A 139 -11.46 2.19 18.91
C LYS A 139 -11.92 3.61 18.60
N VAL A 140 -13.22 3.89 18.66
CA VAL A 140 -13.78 5.23 18.40
C VAL A 140 -13.18 6.27 19.36
N SER A 141 -12.85 5.88 20.59
CA SER A 141 -12.18 6.75 21.57
C SER A 141 -10.80 7.26 21.12
N ALA A 142 -10.13 6.59 20.16
CA ALA A 142 -8.87 7.05 19.58
C ALA A 142 -9.02 8.35 18.76
N LEU A 143 -10.25 8.70 18.36
CA LEU A 143 -10.56 9.99 17.74
C LEU A 143 -10.50 11.16 18.72
N ARG A 144 -10.60 10.90 20.04
CA ARG A 144 -10.58 11.93 21.10
C ARG A 144 -11.59 13.06 20.84
N GLY A 145 -12.77 12.71 20.33
CA GLY A 145 -13.83 13.66 20.00
C GLY A 145 -13.60 14.48 18.73
N GLN A 146 -12.52 14.24 17.97
CA GLN A 146 -12.25 14.93 16.72
C GLN A 146 -12.94 14.25 15.53
N HIS A 147 -13.00 14.98 14.41
CA HIS A 147 -13.55 14.45 13.17
C HIS A 147 -12.69 13.30 12.62
N LEU A 148 -13.36 12.35 11.96
CA LEU A 148 -12.72 11.25 11.25
C LEU A 148 -12.34 11.71 9.83
N ALA A 149 -11.08 11.53 9.44
CA ALA A 149 -10.63 11.75 8.08
C ALA A 149 -9.83 10.57 7.55
N LEU A 150 -9.86 10.39 6.23
CA LEU A 150 -9.02 9.47 5.48
C LEU A 150 -7.96 10.28 4.75
N ARG A 151 -6.70 9.91 4.95
CA ARG A 151 -5.57 10.40 4.16
C ARG A 151 -4.99 9.25 3.34
N THR A 152 -4.69 9.53 2.07
CA THR A 152 -4.10 8.57 1.14
C THR A 152 -2.92 9.22 0.45
N ALA A 153 -1.81 8.50 0.31
CA ALA A 153 -0.64 8.94 -0.43
C ALA A 153 0.08 7.72 -1.03
N GLY A 154 0.84 7.92 -2.10
CA GLY A 154 1.72 6.88 -2.64
C GLY A 154 3.02 7.46 -3.17
N TYR A 155 3.90 6.59 -3.66
CA TYR A 155 5.19 7.03 -4.20
C TYR A 155 5.02 7.97 -5.39
N ASN A 156 4.14 7.64 -6.34
CA ASN A 156 3.78 8.44 -7.50
C ASN A 156 2.32 8.94 -7.48
N VAL A 157 1.69 8.94 -6.30
CA VAL A 157 0.30 9.39 -6.10
C VAL A 157 0.30 10.54 -5.11
N GLU A 158 -0.32 11.65 -5.49
CA GLU A 158 -0.39 12.82 -4.62
C GLU A 158 -1.17 12.52 -3.33
N LYS A 159 -0.77 13.21 -2.26
CA LYS A 159 -1.44 13.09 -0.97
C LYS A 159 -2.80 13.77 -1.04
N THR A 160 -3.85 13.01 -0.74
CA THR A 160 -5.22 13.51 -0.61
C THR A 160 -5.74 13.24 0.79
N ALA A 161 -6.56 14.13 1.34
CA ALA A 161 -7.24 13.92 2.60
C ALA A 161 -8.69 14.40 2.52
N SER A 162 -9.62 13.64 3.09
CA SER A 162 -11.05 13.94 3.10
C SER A 162 -11.70 13.50 4.39
N LEU A 163 -12.69 14.27 4.86
CA LEU A 163 -13.54 13.84 5.96
C LEU A 163 -14.33 12.59 5.55
N ILE A 164 -14.45 11.64 6.47
CA ILE A 164 -15.29 10.45 6.29
C ILE A 164 -16.63 10.71 6.95
N GLN A 165 -17.72 10.58 6.19
CA GLN A 165 -19.06 10.63 6.76
C GLN A 165 -19.44 9.23 7.28
N GLY A 166 -19.99 9.16 8.49
CA GLY A 166 -20.48 7.90 9.03
C GLY A 166 -21.74 7.46 8.29
N THR A 167 -21.75 6.24 7.81
CA THR A 167 -22.98 5.56 7.44
C THR A 167 -23.55 4.96 8.73
N GLY A 168 -24.83 5.22 9.03
CA GLY A 168 -25.53 4.54 10.12
C GLY A 168 -25.47 3.01 9.98
N GLU A 169 -25.95 2.29 11.02
CA GLU A 169 -25.84 0.84 11.24
C GLU A 169 -25.63 -0.05 10.00
N PRO A 170 -24.76 -1.07 10.08
CA PRO A 170 -24.52 -1.98 8.97
C PRO A 170 -25.84 -2.63 8.56
N ALA A 171 -26.14 -2.60 7.25
CA ALA A 171 -27.22 -3.39 6.70
C ALA A 171 -26.97 -4.87 7.07
N ASP A 172 -27.86 -5.39 7.91
CA ASP A 172 -27.93 -6.75 8.41
C ASP A 172 -27.69 -7.73 7.24
N ARG A 173 -26.50 -8.34 7.18
CA ARG A 173 -26.25 -9.45 6.26
C ARG A 173 -26.88 -10.69 6.88
N ARG A 174 -28.15 -10.91 6.55
CA ARG A 174 -28.78 -12.23 6.64
C ARG A 174 -28.19 -13.19 5.62
#